data_AF-A0A974YKR6-F1
#
_entry.id   AF-A0A974YKR6-F1
#
_cell.length_a   1.000
_cell.length_b   1.000
_cell.length_c   1.000
_cell.angle_alpha   90.00
_cell.angle_beta   90.00
_cell.angle_gamma   90.00
#
_symmetry.space_group_name_H-M   'P 1'
#
loop_
_entity.id
_entity.type
_entity.pdbx_description
1 polymer ?
#
loop_
_entity_poly.entity_id
_entity_poly.type
_entity_poly.pdbx_seq_one_letter_code
_entity_poly.pdbx_strand_id
1 'polypeptide(L)'
;MRNAILFVVKQLLIFSLVFAFQPVLSAGSEAWAAKPKQTGPETQAKKPAQPAMSFILVRSADCTDDCPEWISAEGLITQATPGRLKKFLKALGDKKVPIVFHSEGGEVNAAYAMGRMIRKGGFETAVGGTRLEGCPLTDMRCKASIARKGPSTGRSYSGGAYCVSACPLALAGGTSRVASQWAYIGVHQFTTIYSKVTVSYRIEYRMVNGRKQEVSRQEIGRKNAGQSKSTKLGKQAEAVLSAYLTEMGVSQDLIERILSASPETLRLLPSVEAMKLGLLTDMLASNESPGIPLCRADDPASARCHRHADAPVAEPVTPAAQPVAAAPVASGG
;
A
#
# COMPACT_ATOMS: atom_id res chain seq x y z
N MET A 1 -2.28 66.03 5.12
CA MET A 1 -3.17 64.98 4.58
C MET A 1 -3.13 63.79 5.53
N ARG A 2 -4.24 63.57 6.27
CA ARG A 2 -4.44 62.46 7.20
C ARG A 2 -4.74 61.19 6.40
N ASN A 3 -4.00 60.10 6.62
CA ASN A 3 -4.40 58.76 6.15
C ASN A 3 -4.47 57.82 7.35
N ALA A 4 -5.69 57.35 7.61
CA ALA A 4 -6.04 56.48 8.72
C ALA A 4 -5.65 55.03 8.42
N ILE A 5 -5.03 54.37 9.40
CA ILE A 5 -4.78 52.93 9.41
C ILE A 5 -5.94 52.29 10.17
N LEU A 6 -6.77 51.50 9.49
CA LEU A 6 -7.87 50.77 10.11
C LEU A 6 -7.42 49.35 10.45
N PHE A 7 -7.06 49.11 11.71
CA PHE A 7 -6.97 47.75 12.29
C PHE A 7 -8.29 47.44 12.98
N VAL A 8 -9.02 46.42 12.51
CA VAL A 8 -10.19 45.89 13.20
C VAL A 8 -9.79 44.57 13.85
N VAL A 9 -9.55 44.59 15.16
CA VAL A 9 -9.43 43.41 16.02
C VAL A 9 -10.73 43.32 16.81
N LYS A 10 -11.56 42.32 16.51
CA LYS A 10 -12.81 42.08 17.23
C LYS A 10 -12.53 41.15 18.41
N GLN A 11 -12.37 41.75 19.60
CA GLN A 11 -12.19 41.06 20.88
C GLN A 11 -13.56 40.64 21.40
N LEU A 12 -13.78 39.32 21.56
CA LEU A 12 -14.97 38.77 22.20
C LEU A 12 -14.62 38.43 23.65
N LEU A 13 -15.15 39.24 24.57
CA LEU A 13 -15.21 38.99 26.00
C LEU A 13 -16.32 37.99 26.28
N ILE A 14 -16.00 36.86 26.92
CA ILE A 14 -16.99 35.95 27.50
C ILE A 14 -16.98 36.15 29.01
N PHE A 15 -18.10 36.67 29.52
CA PHE A 15 -18.47 36.67 30.93
C PHE A 15 -18.75 35.23 31.36
N SER A 16 -18.06 34.72 32.39
CA SER A 16 -18.49 33.52 33.12
C SER A 16 -19.03 33.93 34.48
N LEU A 17 -20.36 33.87 34.61
CA LEU A 17 -21.08 33.94 35.87
C LEU A 17 -20.67 32.76 36.77
N VAL A 18 -20.26 33.08 37.99
CA VAL A 18 -20.05 32.14 39.08
C VAL A 18 -21.43 31.74 39.62
N PHE A 19 -21.83 30.48 39.41
CA PHE A 19 -22.91 29.88 40.19
C PHE A 19 -22.30 29.15 41.39
N ALA A 20 -22.46 29.76 42.57
CA ALA A 20 -22.24 29.11 43.84
C ALA A 20 -23.39 28.13 44.10
N PHE A 21 -23.12 26.83 44.03
CA PHE A 21 -24.03 25.79 44.50
C PHE A 21 -23.52 25.30 45.87
N GLN A 22 -24.32 25.52 46.91
CA GLN A 22 -24.06 24.95 48.24
C GLN A 22 -24.34 23.44 48.24
N PRO A 23 -23.54 22.63 48.96
CA PRO A 23 -23.82 21.21 49.12
C PRO A 23 -24.86 20.98 50.22
N VAL A 24 -25.88 20.18 49.91
CA VAL A 24 -26.74 19.53 50.89
C VAL A 24 -25.96 18.37 51.50
N LEU A 25 -25.75 18.42 52.82
CA LEU A 25 -25.25 17.30 53.62
C LEU A 25 -26.32 16.22 53.69
N SER A 26 -26.02 15.02 53.18
CA SER A 26 -26.73 13.80 53.58
C SER A 26 -25.70 12.74 53.90
N ALA A 27 -25.71 12.30 55.17
CA ALA A 27 -24.91 11.21 55.68
C ALA A 27 -25.35 9.88 55.06
N GLY A 28 -24.40 9.08 54.60
CA GLY A 28 -24.62 7.75 54.04
C GLY A 28 -23.33 6.95 54.10
N SER A 29 -23.42 5.82 54.78
CA SER A 29 -22.42 4.85 55.22
C SER A 29 -21.38 4.42 54.17
N GLU A 30 -20.15 4.25 54.66
CA GLU A 30 -19.00 3.71 53.95
C GLU A 30 -19.16 2.20 53.68
N ALA A 31 -19.18 1.82 52.41
CA ALA A 31 -18.75 0.52 51.95
C ALA A 31 -17.74 0.75 50.82
N TRP A 32 -16.50 0.32 51.02
CA TRP A 32 -15.40 0.48 50.08
C TRP A 32 -15.68 -0.24 48.75
N ALA A 33 -16.18 0.52 47.78
CA ALA A 33 -16.03 0.24 46.36
C ALA A 33 -15.04 1.26 45.80
N ALA A 34 -13.78 0.84 45.64
CA ALA A 34 -12.78 1.63 44.94
C ALA A 34 -13.25 1.86 43.50
N LYS A 35 -13.70 3.08 43.19
CA LYS A 35 -13.98 3.50 41.81
C LYS A 35 -12.68 3.35 41.00
N PRO A 36 -12.67 2.64 39.86
CA PRO A 36 -11.50 2.62 39.00
C PRO A 36 -11.20 4.06 38.59
N LYS A 37 -10.00 4.54 38.93
CA LYS A 37 -9.46 5.77 38.35
C LYS A 37 -9.50 5.58 36.85
N GLN A 38 -10.34 6.36 36.17
CA GLN A 38 -10.23 6.54 34.72
C GLN A 38 -8.85 7.14 34.48
N THR A 39 -7.91 6.28 34.09
CA THR A 39 -6.66 6.68 33.49
C THR A 39 -7.02 7.49 32.26
N GLY A 40 -6.51 8.72 32.19
CA GLY A 40 -6.61 9.57 31.00
C GLY A 40 -6.10 8.82 29.75
N PRO A 41 -6.36 9.34 28.54
CA PRO A 41 -6.01 8.65 27.31
C PRO A 41 -4.56 8.18 27.38
N GLU A 42 -4.40 6.86 27.43
CA GLU A 42 -3.10 6.22 27.36
C GLU A 42 -2.41 6.80 26.13
N THR A 43 -1.28 7.45 26.36
CA THR A 43 -0.37 7.85 25.31
C THR A 43 0.05 6.56 24.65
N GLN A 44 -0.58 6.22 23.52
CA GLN A 44 -0.18 5.10 22.69
C GLN A 44 1.32 5.24 22.47
N ALA A 45 2.08 4.33 23.09
CA ALA A 45 3.51 4.26 22.89
C ALA A 45 3.73 4.10 21.38
N LYS A 46 4.32 5.12 20.76
CA LYS A 46 4.55 5.18 19.33
C LYS A 46 5.42 3.99 18.95
N LYS A 47 4.82 2.94 18.35
CA LYS A 47 5.55 1.80 17.78
C LYS A 47 6.73 2.36 16.97
N PRO A 48 7.97 1.84 17.14
CA PRO A 48 9.10 2.30 16.35
C PRO A 48 8.74 2.20 14.87
N ALA A 49 8.77 3.34 14.17
CA ALA A 49 8.46 3.38 12.75
C ALA A 49 9.45 2.46 12.02
N GLN A 50 8.94 1.60 11.15
CA GLN A 50 9.80 0.73 10.35
C GLN A 50 10.82 1.55 9.53
N PRO A 51 12.03 0.99 9.29
CA PRO A 51 13.00 1.66 8.47
C PRO A 51 12.47 1.89 7.05
N ALA A 52 13.01 2.89 6.36
CA ALA A 52 12.69 3.13 4.96
C ALA A 52 13.03 1.89 4.11
N MET A 53 12.17 1.60 3.13
CA MET A 53 12.27 0.37 2.35
C MET A 53 13.63 0.26 1.66
N SER A 54 14.25 -0.90 1.84
CA SER A 54 15.54 -1.25 1.24
C SER A 54 15.45 -2.60 0.52
N PHE A 55 16.29 -2.73 -0.51
CA PHE A 55 16.31 -3.87 -1.43
C PHE A 55 17.63 -4.61 -1.28
N ILE A 56 17.55 -5.92 -1.08
CA ILE A 56 18.72 -6.83 -1.12
C ILE A 56 18.40 -8.01 -2.02
N LEU A 57 19.41 -8.51 -2.73
CA LEU A 57 19.30 -9.77 -3.45
C LEU A 57 19.59 -10.89 -2.44
N VAL A 58 18.75 -11.90 -2.43
CA VAL A 58 18.88 -13.04 -1.52
C VAL A 58 18.84 -14.31 -2.33
N ARG A 59 19.71 -15.26 -1.98
CA ARG A 59 19.74 -16.62 -2.50
C ARG A 59 19.25 -17.56 -1.42
N SER A 60 18.40 -18.51 -1.82
CA SER A 60 17.87 -19.52 -0.91
C SER A 60 18.99 -20.29 -0.21
N ALA A 61 18.82 -20.55 1.08
CA ALA A 61 19.66 -21.45 1.87
C ALA A 61 19.20 -22.91 1.77
N ASP A 62 18.02 -23.17 1.20
CA ASP A 62 17.35 -24.48 1.18
C ASP A 62 17.63 -25.26 -0.13
N CYS A 63 18.82 -25.07 -0.69
CA CYS A 63 19.21 -25.59 -2.00
C CYS A 63 20.72 -25.83 -2.08
N THR A 64 21.10 -26.83 -2.88
CA THR A 64 22.50 -27.16 -3.17
C THR A 64 22.95 -26.53 -4.49
N ASP A 65 22.13 -26.69 -5.53
CA ASP A 65 22.41 -26.24 -6.89
C ASP A 65 21.23 -25.41 -7.44
N ASP A 66 21.52 -24.46 -8.33
CA ASP A 66 20.56 -23.55 -8.99
C ASP A 66 19.52 -22.95 -8.02
N CYS A 67 20.05 -22.44 -6.92
CA CYS A 67 19.28 -21.84 -5.85
C CYS A 67 18.40 -20.67 -6.33
N PRO A 68 17.08 -20.73 -6.07
CA PRO A 68 16.20 -19.60 -6.31
C PRO A 68 16.72 -18.34 -5.60
N GLU A 69 16.58 -17.21 -6.29
CA GLU A 69 16.92 -15.90 -5.76
C GLU A 69 15.71 -14.99 -5.81
N TRP A 70 15.65 -14.02 -4.90
CA TRP A 70 14.62 -12.99 -4.87
C TRP A 70 15.17 -11.65 -4.40
N ILE A 71 14.41 -10.60 -4.69
CA ILE A 71 14.64 -9.26 -4.17
C ILE A 71 13.80 -9.12 -2.91
N SER A 72 14.45 -9.06 -1.74
CA SER A 72 13.78 -8.76 -0.48
C SER A 72 13.53 -7.25 -0.40
N ALA A 73 12.26 -6.84 -0.52
CA ALA A 73 11.79 -5.46 -0.50
C ALA A 73 11.02 -5.18 0.80
N GLU A 74 11.73 -4.75 1.83
CA GLU A 74 11.16 -4.62 3.18
C GLU A 74 11.33 -3.22 3.76
N GLY A 75 10.31 -2.75 4.48
CA GLY A 75 10.25 -1.44 5.16
C GLY A 75 9.22 -0.47 4.55
N LEU A 76 9.27 0.81 4.97
CA LEU A 76 8.32 1.84 4.56
C LEU A 76 8.56 2.35 3.13
N ILE A 77 7.49 2.47 2.35
CA ILE A 77 7.51 3.12 1.04
C ILE A 77 7.60 4.63 1.26
N THR A 78 8.74 5.21 0.90
CA THR A 78 9.04 6.65 1.01
C THR A 78 9.16 7.25 -0.38
N GLN A 79 9.15 8.58 -0.47
CA GLN A 79 9.40 9.29 -1.74
C GLN A 79 10.73 8.89 -2.42
N ALA A 80 11.73 8.48 -1.64
CA ALA A 80 13.03 8.04 -2.16
C ALA A 80 13.06 6.56 -2.57
N THR A 81 12.08 5.75 -2.16
CA THR A 81 12.04 4.30 -2.44
C THR A 81 12.04 3.98 -3.95
N PRO A 82 11.27 4.66 -4.82
CA PRO A 82 11.31 4.43 -6.27
C PRO A 82 12.71 4.61 -6.87
N GLY A 83 13.44 5.65 -6.43
CA GLY A 83 14.82 5.88 -6.87
C GLY A 83 15.78 4.77 -6.44
N ARG A 84 15.62 4.25 -5.21
CA ARG A 84 16.39 3.09 -4.71
C ARG A 84 16.07 1.83 -5.51
N LEU A 85 14.80 1.55 -5.79
CA LEU A 85 14.39 0.41 -6.61
C LEU A 85 15.01 0.51 -8.01
N LYS A 86 14.87 1.66 -8.68
CA LYS A 86 15.44 1.88 -10.01
C LYS A 86 16.95 1.63 -10.04
N LYS A 87 17.69 2.12 -9.04
CA LYS A 87 19.14 1.90 -8.92
C LYS A 87 19.45 0.41 -8.71
N PHE A 88 18.68 -0.26 -7.86
CA PHE A 88 18.86 -1.69 -7.58
C PHE A 88 18.60 -2.54 -8.82
N LEU A 89 17.47 -2.35 -9.51
CA LEU A 89 17.14 -3.10 -10.73
C LEU A 89 18.18 -2.85 -11.84
N LYS A 90 18.71 -1.63 -11.97
CA LYS A 90 19.81 -1.36 -12.90
C LYS A 90 21.08 -2.15 -12.55
N ALA A 91 21.41 -2.28 -11.28
CA ALA A 91 22.58 -3.05 -10.83
C ALA A 91 22.38 -4.56 -10.93
N LEU A 92 21.12 -5.02 -10.89
CA LEU A 92 20.73 -6.42 -11.06
C LEU A 92 20.92 -6.91 -12.51
N GLY A 93 20.84 -6.01 -13.48
CA GLY A 93 20.95 -6.33 -14.91
C GLY A 93 19.70 -7.05 -15.41
N ASP A 94 19.91 -8.08 -16.24
CA ASP A 94 18.82 -8.83 -16.89
C ASP A 94 18.23 -9.94 -16.01
N LYS A 95 18.76 -10.14 -14.80
CA LYS A 95 18.26 -11.15 -13.87
C LYS A 95 16.82 -10.82 -13.46
N LYS A 96 15.88 -11.68 -13.84
CA LYS A 96 14.47 -11.60 -13.47
C LYS A 96 14.18 -12.56 -12.34
N VAL A 97 14.15 -12.01 -11.12
CA VAL A 97 13.83 -12.72 -9.88
C VAL A 97 12.62 -12.06 -9.22
N PRO A 98 11.80 -12.80 -8.45
CA PRO A 98 10.64 -12.23 -7.77
C PRO A 98 11.02 -11.08 -6.81
N ILE A 99 10.13 -10.08 -6.69
CA ILE A 99 10.20 -9.03 -5.67
C ILE A 99 9.28 -9.41 -4.52
N VAL A 100 9.85 -9.71 -3.35
CA VAL A 100 9.14 -10.16 -2.17
C VAL A 100 8.94 -8.99 -1.21
N PHE A 101 7.68 -8.60 -1.00
CA PHE A 101 7.30 -7.45 -0.18
C PHE A 101 6.95 -7.83 1.26
N HIS A 102 7.60 -7.13 2.19
CA HIS A 102 7.22 -7.06 3.62
C HIS A 102 7.13 -5.59 4.05
N SER A 103 5.94 -5.00 4.03
CA SER A 103 5.81 -3.55 4.16
C SER A 103 4.51 -3.09 4.79
N GLU A 104 4.63 -2.13 5.70
CA GLU A 104 3.50 -1.36 6.26
C GLU A 104 2.93 -0.32 5.26
N GLY A 105 3.47 -0.26 4.05
CA GLY A 105 3.10 0.71 3.02
C GLY A 105 3.81 2.05 3.22
N GLY A 106 3.11 3.17 2.99
CA GLY A 106 3.67 4.52 3.05
C GLY A 106 3.13 5.43 1.95
N GLU A 107 4.02 6.11 1.23
CA GLU A 107 3.68 7.10 0.21
C GLU A 107 3.02 6.46 -1.02
N VAL A 108 1.76 6.80 -1.26
CA VAL A 108 0.91 6.23 -2.32
C VAL A 108 1.51 6.47 -3.72
N ASN A 109 1.95 7.69 -4.02
CA ASN A 109 2.54 8.02 -5.33
C ASN A 109 3.86 7.28 -5.57
N ALA A 110 4.63 7.02 -4.51
CA ALA A 110 5.83 6.21 -4.60
C ALA A 110 5.49 4.74 -4.88
N ALA A 111 4.42 4.20 -4.28
CA ALA A 111 3.93 2.86 -4.57
C ALA A 111 3.47 2.72 -6.03
N TYR A 112 2.74 3.70 -6.59
CA TYR A 112 2.39 3.72 -8.01
C TYR A 112 3.62 3.70 -8.92
N ALA A 113 4.62 4.53 -8.61
CA ALA A 113 5.85 4.59 -9.38
C ALA A 113 6.61 3.25 -9.33
N MET A 114 6.66 2.61 -8.16
CA MET A 114 7.24 1.28 -8.00
C MET A 114 6.49 0.25 -8.84
N GLY A 115 5.16 0.14 -8.72
CA GLY A 115 4.40 -0.86 -9.46
C GLY A 115 4.52 -0.69 -10.99
N ARG A 116 4.55 0.54 -11.51
CA ARG A 116 4.83 0.80 -12.94
C ARG A 116 6.23 0.33 -13.35
N MET A 117 7.25 0.55 -12.52
CA MET A 117 8.61 0.07 -12.80
C MET A 117 8.70 -1.45 -12.79
N ILE A 118 8.02 -2.10 -11.83
CA ILE A 118 7.94 -3.55 -11.70
C ILE A 118 7.25 -4.15 -12.93
N ARG A 119 6.08 -3.61 -13.31
CA ARG A 119 5.32 -4.03 -14.49
C ARG A 119 6.15 -3.90 -15.75
N LYS A 120 6.77 -2.74 -15.96
CA LYS A 120 7.62 -2.48 -17.14
C LYS A 120 8.84 -3.39 -17.20
N GLY A 121 9.42 -3.74 -16.05
CA GLY A 121 10.54 -4.68 -15.98
C GLY A 121 10.13 -6.15 -16.18
N GLY A 122 8.83 -6.45 -16.11
CA GLY A 122 8.31 -7.81 -16.16
C GLY A 122 8.74 -8.65 -14.95
N PHE A 123 8.79 -8.02 -13.77
CA PHE A 123 9.10 -8.70 -12.52
C PHE A 123 7.85 -9.33 -11.92
N GLU A 124 8.01 -10.51 -11.32
CA GLU A 124 7.01 -11.13 -10.46
C GLU A 124 7.05 -10.49 -9.08
N THR A 125 5.93 -10.52 -8.36
CA THR A 125 5.84 -10.01 -6.99
C THR A 125 5.19 -11.02 -6.06
N ALA A 126 5.62 -11.00 -4.81
CA ALA A 126 5.07 -11.86 -3.77
C ALA A 126 4.94 -11.12 -2.44
N VAL A 127 4.06 -11.60 -1.56
CA VAL A 127 4.04 -11.18 -0.15
C VAL A 127 4.77 -12.21 0.70
N GLY A 128 5.80 -11.75 1.41
CA GLY A 128 6.68 -12.60 2.20
C GLY A 128 7.70 -11.77 2.96
N GLY A 129 8.39 -12.38 3.92
CA GLY A 129 9.56 -11.79 4.58
C GLY A 129 10.82 -12.61 4.30
N THR A 130 11.97 -12.05 4.67
CA THR A 130 13.28 -12.68 4.52
C THR A 130 13.93 -12.88 5.88
N ARG A 131 14.41 -14.09 6.12
CA ARG A 131 15.33 -14.40 7.20
C ARG A 131 16.71 -14.68 6.65
N LEU A 132 17.67 -13.82 6.93
CA LEU A 132 19.06 -14.08 6.57
C LEU A 132 19.70 -15.08 7.54
N GLU A 133 20.62 -15.88 7.02
CA GLU A 133 21.41 -16.79 7.85
C GLU A 133 22.26 -16.00 8.86
N GLY A 134 22.35 -16.51 10.09
CA GLY A 134 23.06 -15.86 11.19
C GLY A 134 22.33 -14.68 11.86
N CYS A 135 21.13 -14.31 11.40
CA CYS A 135 20.37 -13.24 12.05
C CYS A 135 19.48 -13.73 13.21
N PRO A 136 19.35 -12.94 14.30
CA PRO A 136 18.45 -13.26 15.41
C PRO A 136 16.98 -13.11 14.99
N LEU A 137 16.08 -13.78 15.71
CA LEU A 137 14.62 -13.70 15.45
C LEU A 137 14.05 -12.29 15.58
N THR A 138 14.70 -11.42 16.34
CA THR A 138 14.28 -10.03 16.56
C THR A 138 14.76 -9.07 15.46
N ASP A 139 15.70 -9.49 14.63
CA ASP A 139 16.22 -8.72 13.50
C ASP A 139 16.55 -9.69 12.35
N MET A 140 15.50 -10.24 11.72
CA MET A 140 15.61 -11.30 10.72
C MET A 140 16.37 -10.87 9.45
N ARG A 141 16.58 -9.56 9.27
CA ARG A 141 17.34 -8.96 8.15
C ARG A 141 18.51 -8.11 8.64
N CYS A 142 19.16 -8.58 9.70
CA CYS A 142 20.26 -7.91 10.37
C CYS A 142 21.38 -7.49 9.41
N LYS A 143 21.91 -6.28 9.63
CA LYS A 143 22.92 -5.66 8.76
C LYS A 143 24.19 -6.51 8.63
N ALA A 144 24.55 -7.28 9.66
CA ALA A 144 25.74 -8.11 9.67
C ALA A 144 25.72 -9.22 8.60
N SER A 145 24.54 -9.75 8.27
CA SER A 145 24.38 -10.83 7.28
C SER A 145 24.08 -10.34 5.86
N ILE A 146 23.96 -9.03 5.66
CA ILE A 146 23.78 -8.47 4.31
C ILE A 146 25.12 -8.50 3.57
N ALA A 147 25.16 -9.24 2.46
CA ALA A 147 26.34 -9.34 1.62
C ALA A 147 26.75 -7.98 1.04
N ARG A 148 28.05 -7.67 1.05
CA ARG A 148 28.59 -6.44 0.45
C ARG A 148 28.61 -6.51 -1.08
N LYS A 149 28.75 -7.71 -1.64
CA LYS A 149 28.73 -8.01 -3.07
C LYS A 149 27.97 -9.31 -3.29
N GLY A 150 27.18 -9.38 -4.35
CA GLY A 150 26.37 -10.56 -4.67
C GLY A 150 25.15 -10.74 -3.75
N PRO A 151 24.47 -11.89 -3.85
CA PRO A 151 23.31 -12.20 -3.02
C PRO A 151 23.73 -12.48 -1.56
N SER A 152 22.88 -12.10 -0.62
CA SER A 152 22.92 -12.61 0.75
C SER A 152 22.32 -14.02 0.79
N THR A 153 22.66 -14.83 1.79
CA THR A 153 22.06 -16.16 1.98
C THR A 153 20.94 -16.10 2.99
N GLY A 154 19.79 -16.68 2.69
CA GLY A 154 18.65 -16.69 3.60
C GLY A 154 17.48 -17.52 3.11
N ARG A 155 16.35 -17.41 3.81
CA ARG A 155 15.10 -18.09 3.53
C ARG A 155 13.97 -17.07 3.42
N SER A 156 13.05 -17.28 2.48
CA SER A 156 11.82 -16.49 2.43
C SER A 156 10.70 -17.22 3.17
N TYR A 157 9.82 -16.47 3.84
CA TYR A 157 8.71 -17.02 4.61
C TYR A 157 7.43 -16.25 4.34
N SER A 158 6.29 -16.93 4.45
CA SER A 158 4.97 -16.29 4.33
C SER A 158 4.28 -16.05 5.67
N GLY A 159 4.50 -16.92 6.65
CA GLY A 159 3.80 -16.85 7.94
C GLY A 159 4.03 -15.52 8.65
N GLY A 160 2.95 -14.75 8.83
CA GLY A 160 3.02 -13.44 9.48
C GLY A 160 3.62 -12.33 8.65
N ALA A 161 4.04 -12.60 7.41
CA ALA A 161 4.47 -11.56 6.48
C ALA A 161 3.29 -10.70 6.05
N TYR A 162 3.55 -9.44 5.65
CA TYR A 162 2.47 -8.54 5.28
C TYR A 162 2.85 -7.52 4.22
N CYS A 163 1.84 -7.10 3.46
CA CYS A 163 1.89 -6.01 2.52
C CYS A 163 0.60 -5.19 2.68
N VAL A 164 0.68 -4.09 3.42
CA VAL A 164 -0.49 -3.32 3.84
C VAL A 164 -0.45 -1.86 3.37
N SER A 165 -1.59 -1.18 3.45
CA SER A 165 -1.75 0.24 3.11
C SER A 165 -1.43 0.53 1.62
N ALA A 166 -0.36 1.27 1.34
CA ALA A 166 0.09 1.54 -0.02
C ALA A 166 0.89 0.37 -0.66
N CYS A 167 1.37 -0.60 0.13
CA CYS A 167 2.16 -1.72 -0.40
C CYS A 167 1.43 -2.54 -1.49
N PRO A 168 0.13 -2.90 -1.31
CA PRO A 168 -0.65 -3.60 -2.34
C PRO A 168 -0.63 -2.93 -3.72
N LEU A 169 -0.49 -1.60 -3.76
CA LEU A 169 -0.40 -0.87 -5.03
C LEU A 169 0.92 -1.17 -5.75
N ALA A 170 2.03 -1.27 -5.03
CA ALA A 170 3.30 -1.69 -5.63
C ALA A 170 3.29 -3.18 -6.01
N LEU A 171 2.71 -4.04 -5.16
CA LEU A 171 2.49 -5.47 -5.42
C LEU A 171 1.75 -5.71 -6.75
N ALA A 172 0.71 -4.90 -7.03
CA ALA A 172 -0.11 -4.99 -8.24
C ALA A 172 0.69 -4.84 -9.55
N GLY A 173 1.91 -4.29 -9.50
CA GLY A 173 2.82 -4.18 -10.63
C GLY A 173 3.36 -5.52 -11.15
N GLY A 174 3.30 -6.60 -10.37
CA GLY A 174 3.86 -7.89 -10.75
C GLY A 174 3.18 -8.55 -11.95
N THR A 175 3.96 -9.21 -12.82
CA THR A 175 3.43 -10.05 -13.91
C THR A 175 2.71 -11.28 -13.39
N SER A 176 3.31 -11.95 -12.41
CA SER A 176 2.66 -12.84 -11.47
C SER A 176 2.69 -12.19 -10.08
N ARG A 177 1.62 -12.37 -9.31
CA ARG A 177 1.38 -11.73 -8.00
C ARG A 177 0.86 -12.78 -7.03
N VAL A 178 1.70 -13.21 -6.09
CA VAL A 178 1.40 -14.36 -5.25
C VAL A 178 1.48 -14.04 -3.75
N ALA A 179 0.65 -14.69 -2.96
CA ALA A 179 0.77 -14.69 -1.51
C ALA A 179 0.26 -16.01 -0.96
N SER A 180 0.85 -16.49 0.12
CA SER A 180 0.28 -17.61 0.89
C SER A 180 -0.94 -17.13 1.69
N GLN A 181 -1.83 -18.05 2.04
CA GLN A 181 -2.94 -17.78 2.97
C GLN A 181 -2.49 -17.30 4.37
N TRP A 182 -1.21 -17.48 4.72
CA TRP A 182 -0.63 -17.05 6.00
C TRP A 182 0.06 -15.68 5.96
N ALA A 183 0.10 -15.05 4.78
CA ALA A 183 0.56 -13.69 4.60
C ALA A 183 -0.63 -12.73 4.57
N TYR A 184 -0.46 -11.53 5.10
CA TYR A 184 -1.52 -10.54 5.21
C TYR A 184 -1.41 -9.49 4.11
N ILE A 185 -2.47 -9.37 3.32
CA ILE A 185 -2.71 -8.19 2.48
C ILE A 185 -3.75 -7.36 3.18
N GLY A 186 -3.54 -6.06 3.26
CA GLY A 186 -4.49 -5.18 3.93
C GLY A 186 -4.53 -3.79 3.35
N VAL A 187 -5.72 -3.19 3.41
CA VAL A 187 -5.99 -1.86 2.92
C VAL A 187 -6.72 -1.02 3.96
N HIS A 188 -6.59 0.29 3.85
CA HIS A 188 -7.32 1.26 4.65
C HIS A 188 -7.29 2.61 3.93
N GLN A 189 -8.12 3.57 4.37
CA GLN A 189 -8.23 4.85 3.71
C GLN A 189 -6.92 5.64 3.76
N PHE A 190 -6.57 6.33 2.67
CA PHE A 190 -5.38 7.15 2.60
C PHE A 190 -5.55 8.44 3.40
N THR A 191 -4.54 8.81 4.18
CA THR A 191 -4.50 10.11 4.86
C THR A 191 -3.68 11.10 4.04
N THR A 192 -4.34 12.13 3.50
CA THR A 192 -3.67 13.23 2.82
C THR A 192 -3.31 14.33 3.82
N ILE A 193 -2.04 14.73 3.85
CA ILE A 193 -1.55 15.84 4.68
C ILE A 193 -1.39 17.08 3.79
N TYR A 194 -2.21 18.10 4.02
CA TYR A 194 -2.14 19.39 3.36
C TYR A 194 -1.24 20.32 4.17
N SER A 195 -0.15 20.78 3.57
CA SER A 195 0.65 21.87 4.14
C SER A 195 0.04 23.20 3.74
N LYS A 196 -0.36 24.00 4.73
CA LYS A 196 -0.88 25.35 4.52
C LYS A 196 0.30 26.31 4.50
N VAL A 197 0.35 27.18 3.50
CA VAL A 197 1.32 28.27 3.45
C VAL A 197 0.58 29.58 3.24
N THR A 198 0.95 30.59 4.01
CA THR A 198 0.52 31.96 3.80
C THR A 198 1.56 32.64 2.92
N VAL A 199 1.14 33.08 1.73
CA VAL A 199 1.98 33.83 0.79
C VAL A 199 1.53 35.29 0.81
N SER A 200 2.47 36.20 1.05
CA SER A 200 2.24 37.64 1.04
C SER A 200 2.72 38.22 -0.29
N TYR A 201 1.87 39.01 -0.94
CA TYR A 201 2.19 39.68 -2.21
C TYR A 201 2.23 41.19 -2.03
N ARG A 202 3.18 41.85 -2.70
CA ARG A 202 3.12 43.27 -3.03
C ARG A 202 2.55 43.37 -4.44
N ILE A 203 1.42 44.05 -4.59
CA ILE A 203 0.75 44.25 -5.88
C ILE A 203 0.74 45.74 -6.18
N GLU A 204 1.27 46.13 -7.33
CA GLU A 204 1.22 47.51 -7.82
C GLU A 204 0.13 47.64 -8.89
N TYR A 205 -0.57 48.77 -8.87
CA TYR A 205 -1.66 49.04 -9.80
C TYR A 205 -1.40 50.34 -10.58
N ARG A 206 -1.85 50.36 -11.84
CA ARG A 206 -1.95 51.55 -12.68
C ARG A 206 -3.42 51.77 -13.00
N MET A 207 -3.87 53.01 -12.91
CA MET A 207 -5.23 53.37 -13.33
C MET A 207 -5.23 53.60 -14.83
N VAL A 208 -6.07 52.87 -15.57
CA VAL A 208 -6.30 53.06 -17.01
C VAL A 208 -7.80 53.19 -17.24
N ASN A 209 -8.23 54.32 -17.80
CA ASN A 209 -9.64 54.64 -18.04
C ASN A 209 -10.54 54.45 -16.79
N GLY A 210 -10.03 54.86 -15.62
CA GLY A 210 -10.75 54.73 -14.35
C GLY A 210 -10.77 53.33 -13.74
N ARG A 211 -10.14 52.32 -14.36
CA ARG A 211 -10.03 50.96 -13.81
C ARG A 211 -8.63 50.65 -13.29
N LYS A 212 -8.56 49.96 -12.15
CA LYS A 212 -7.30 49.43 -11.61
C LYS A 212 -6.80 48.30 -12.51
N GLN A 213 -5.62 48.46 -13.06
CA GLN A 213 -4.89 47.44 -13.79
C GLN A 213 -3.70 46.98 -12.95
N GLU A 214 -3.61 45.68 -12.66
CA GLU A 214 -2.45 45.09 -11.96
C GLU A 214 -1.21 45.25 -12.87
N VAL A 215 -0.19 45.96 -12.38
CA VAL A 215 1.07 46.23 -13.09
C VAL A 215 2.12 45.22 -12.71
N SER A 216 2.18 44.86 -11.43
CA SER A 216 3.15 43.91 -10.91
C SER A 216 2.56 43.17 -9.71
N ARG A 217 2.95 41.91 -9.55
CA ARG A 217 2.70 41.09 -8.37
C ARG A 217 4.00 40.43 -7.98
N GLN A 218 4.53 40.81 -6.83
CA GLN A 218 5.74 40.26 -6.28
C GLN A 218 5.42 39.51 -4.99
N GLU A 219 5.84 38.24 -4.90
CA GLU A 219 5.83 37.51 -3.63
C GLU A 219 6.88 38.13 -2.71
N ILE A 220 6.44 38.69 -1.58
CA ILE A 220 7.31 39.36 -0.58
C ILE A 220 7.48 38.53 0.69
N GLY A 221 6.84 37.36 0.79
CA GLY A 221 7.05 36.45 1.89
C GLY A 221 6.21 35.19 1.81
N ARG A 222 6.77 34.08 2.31
CA ARG A 222 6.10 32.79 2.43
C ARG A 222 6.29 32.28 3.84
N LYS A 223 5.19 32.01 4.55
CA LYS A 223 5.19 31.46 5.91
C LYS A 223 4.42 30.16 5.94
N ASN A 224 4.94 29.17 6.67
CA ASN A 224 4.20 27.94 6.94
C ASN A 224 3.04 28.26 7.90
N ALA A 225 1.82 27.88 7.52
CA ALA A 225 0.58 28.13 8.24
C ALA A 225 0.00 26.84 8.86
N GLY A 226 0.85 25.84 9.08
CA GLY A 226 0.50 24.56 9.68
C GLY A 226 0.09 23.49 8.67
N GLN A 227 -0.43 22.38 9.17
CA GLN A 227 -0.90 21.27 8.36
C GLN A 227 -2.34 20.91 8.72
N SER A 228 -3.10 20.43 7.74
CA SER A 228 -4.39 19.76 7.98
C SER A 228 -4.37 18.38 7.35
N LYS A 229 -5.09 17.43 7.96
CA LYS A 229 -5.24 16.07 7.43
C LYS A 229 -6.63 15.89 6.85
N SER A 230 -6.76 15.14 5.77
CA SER A 230 -8.04 14.63 5.27
C SER A 230 -7.89 13.16 4.94
N THR A 231 -8.90 12.38 5.30
CA THR A 231 -9.03 10.98 4.89
C THR A 231 -9.98 10.82 3.70
N LYS A 232 -10.65 11.91 3.29
CA LYS A 232 -11.49 11.91 2.10
C LYS A 232 -10.62 11.81 0.86
N LEU A 233 -10.89 10.81 0.04
CA LEU A 233 -10.32 10.70 -1.29
C LEU A 233 -10.98 11.74 -2.19
N GLY A 234 -10.21 12.70 -2.68
CA GLY A 234 -10.72 13.69 -3.62
C GLY A 234 -10.89 13.10 -5.01
N LYS A 235 -11.79 13.68 -5.84
CA LYS A 235 -12.09 13.19 -7.21
C LYS A 235 -10.85 12.93 -8.07
N GLN A 236 -9.85 13.81 -7.99
CA GLN A 236 -8.60 13.64 -8.74
C GLN A 236 -7.78 12.44 -8.24
N ALA A 237 -7.66 12.27 -6.92
CA ALA A 237 -6.92 11.16 -6.33
C ALA A 237 -7.62 9.82 -6.60
N GLU A 238 -8.96 9.81 -6.56
CA GLU A 238 -9.78 8.66 -6.95
C GLU A 238 -9.60 8.31 -8.43
N ALA A 239 -9.63 9.29 -9.33
CA ALA A 239 -9.38 9.07 -10.76
C ALA A 239 -7.97 8.52 -11.04
N VAL A 240 -6.95 9.03 -10.34
CA VAL A 240 -5.57 8.52 -10.46
C VAL A 240 -5.46 7.08 -9.94
N LEU A 241 -6.07 6.78 -8.79
CA LEU A 241 -6.13 5.42 -8.26
C LEU A 241 -6.85 4.49 -9.23
N SER A 242 -8.03 4.89 -9.70
CA SER A 242 -8.84 4.12 -10.64
C SER A 242 -8.08 3.80 -11.93
N ALA A 243 -7.44 4.80 -12.54
CA ALA A 243 -6.61 4.60 -13.73
C ALA A 243 -5.43 3.66 -13.47
N TYR A 244 -4.78 3.79 -12.30
CA TYR A 244 -3.71 2.90 -11.89
C TYR A 244 -4.18 1.45 -11.72
N LEU A 245 -5.33 1.23 -11.08
CA LEU A 245 -5.90 -0.12 -10.90
C LEU A 245 -6.23 -0.76 -12.25
N THR A 246 -6.86 -0.01 -13.16
CA THR A 246 -7.14 -0.48 -14.53
C THR A 246 -5.86 -0.87 -15.25
N GLU A 247 -4.82 -0.05 -15.19
CA GLU A 247 -3.52 -0.34 -15.80
C GLU A 247 -2.86 -1.62 -15.24
N MET A 248 -3.09 -1.92 -13.96
CA MET A 248 -2.54 -3.11 -13.30
C MET A 248 -3.47 -4.33 -13.39
N GLY A 249 -4.61 -4.24 -14.07
CA GLY A 249 -5.60 -5.31 -14.14
C GLY A 249 -6.21 -5.67 -12.78
N VAL A 250 -6.40 -4.66 -11.92
CA VAL A 250 -7.03 -4.79 -10.60
C VAL A 250 -8.44 -4.19 -10.65
N SER A 251 -9.40 -4.86 -10.04
CA SER A 251 -10.79 -4.42 -9.95
C SER A 251 -10.92 -3.07 -9.24
N GLN A 252 -11.84 -2.24 -9.74
CA GLN A 252 -12.18 -0.95 -9.14
C GLN A 252 -12.82 -1.11 -7.75
N ASP A 253 -13.39 -2.29 -7.44
CA ASP A 253 -13.96 -2.60 -6.13
C ASP A 253 -12.93 -2.51 -4.99
N LEU A 254 -11.62 -2.57 -5.32
CA LEU A 254 -10.56 -2.35 -4.34
C LEU A 254 -10.64 -0.94 -3.73
N ILE A 255 -11.13 0.07 -4.47
CA ILE A 255 -11.32 1.42 -3.96
C ILE A 255 -12.31 1.41 -2.79
N GLU A 256 -13.42 0.68 -2.92
CA GLU A 256 -14.39 0.54 -1.83
C GLU A 256 -13.77 -0.15 -0.61
N ARG A 257 -12.94 -1.18 -0.83
CA ARG A 257 -12.24 -1.86 0.27
C ARG A 257 -11.27 -0.93 1.00
N ILE A 258 -10.52 -0.12 0.26
CA ILE A 258 -9.65 0.93 0.80
C ILE A 258 -10.46 1.90 1.65
N LEU A 259 -11.59 2.39 1.13
CA LEU A 259 -12.43 3.38 1.83
C LEU A 259 -13.24 2.80 3.00
N SER A 260 -13.42 1.48 3.06
CA SER A 260 -14.21 0.82 4.11
C SER A 260 -13.54 0.77 5.49
N ALA A 261 -12.23 1.07 5.58
CA ALA A 261 -11.48 1.07 6.83
C ALA A 261 -10.83 2.43 7.11
N SER A 262 -10.91 2.88 8.37
CA SER A 262 -10.31 4.13 8.85
C SER A 262 -8.77 4.05 8.82
N PRO A 263 -8.00 5.14 8.97
CA PRO A 263 -6.54 5.04 8.85
C PRO A 263 -5.94 4.31 10.06
N GLU A 264 -6.70 4.20 11.15
CA GLU A 264 -6.33 3.51 12.39
C GLU A 264 -6.76 2.04 12.38
N THR A 265 -7.57 1.62 11.39
CA THR A 265 -8.07 0.24 11.27
C THR A 265 -7.66 -0.35 9.94
N LEU A 266 -7.23 -1.62 9.94
CA LEU A 266 -6.84 -2.32 8.73
C LEU A 266 -7.98 -3.24 8.28
N ARG A 267 -8.43 -3.11 7.03
CA ARG A 267 -9.20 -4.17 6.39
C ARG A 267 -8.23 -5.17 5.79
N LEU A 268 -8.21 -6.38 6.34
CA LEU A 268 -7.52 -7.51 5.73
C LEU A 268 -8.27 -7.99 4.48
N LEU A 269 -7.51 -8.32 3.45
CA LEU A 269 -7.98 -8.94 2.22
C LEU A 269 -7.42 -10.37 2.19
N PRO A 270 -8.22 -11.39 2.56
CA PRO A 270 -7.82 -12.78 2.42
C PRO A 270 -7.41 -13.08 0.97
N SER A 271 -6.48 -14.03 0.76
CA SER A 271 -5.92 -14.33 -0.57
C SER A 271 -6.98 -14.59 -1.63
N VAL A 272 -8.07 -15.27 -1.28
CA VAL A 272 -9.20 -15.52 -2.20
C VAL A 272 -9.92 -14.23 -2.62
N GLU A 273 -10.15 -13.29 -1.71
CA GLU A 273 -10.72 -11.98 -2.05
C GLU A 273 -9.72 -11.17 -2.88
N ALA A 274 -8.44 -11.19 -2.52
CA ALA A 274 -7.40 -10.51 -3.28
C ALA A 274 -7.28 -11.06 -4.71
N MET A 275 -7.46 -12.36 -4.93
CA MET A 275 -7.53 -12.96 -6.28
C MET A 275 -8.77 -12.50 -7.05
N LYS A 276 -9.96 -12.47 -6.43
CA LYS A 276 -11.19 -11.96 -7.06
C LYS A 276 -11.07 -10.49 -7.50
N LEU A 277 -10.36 -9.69 -6.70
CA LEU A 277 -10.07 -8.30 -7.03
C LEU A 277 -8.97 -8.16 -8.09
N GLY A 278 -8.33 -9.26 -8.52
CA GLY A 278 -7.18 -9.22 -9.41
C GLY A 278 -5.96 -8.58 -8.77
N LEU A 279 -5.87 -8.51 -7.45
CA LEU A 279 -4.70 -8.01 -6.72
C LEU A 279 -3.62 -9.11 -6.58
N LEU A 280 -4.06 -10.36 -6.45
CA LEU A 280 -3.24 -11.56 -6.64
C LEU A 280 -3.65 -12.23 -7.95
N THR A 281 -2.70 -12.88 -8.61
CA THR A 281 -2.97 -13.80 -9.73
C THR A 281 -3.00 -15.24 -9.28
N ASP A 282 -2.36 -15.54 -8.15
CA ASP A 282 -2.28 -16.89 -7.61
C ASP A 282 -2.08 -16.90 -6.09
N MET A 283 -2.22 -18.08 -5.49
CA MET A 283 -2.02 -18.31 -4.07
C MET A 283 -1.03 -19.44 -3.83
N LEU A 284 0.05 -19.14 -3.09
CA LEU A 284 1.07 -20.12 -2.77
C LEU A 284 0.52 -21.23 -1.88
N ALA A 285 0.83 -22.47 -2.24
CA ALA A 285 0.60 -23.65 -1.40
C ALA A 285 1.45 -23.58 -0.11
N SER A 286 1.13 -24.44 0.87
CA SER A 286 1.79 -24.42 2.18
C SER A 286 3.28 -24.78 2.14
N ASN A 287 3.71 -25.53 1.12
CA ASN A 287 5.09 -25.93 0.88
C ASN A 287 5.84 -25.00 -0.08
N GLU A 288 5.19 -23.95 -0.58
CA GLU A 288 5.76 -22.99 -1.53
C GLU A 288 6.28 -21.74 -0.83
N SER A 289 7.37 -21.17 -1.37
CA SER A 289 8.09 -20.03 -0.79
C SER A 289 7.96 -18.78 -1.67
N PRO A 290 7.67 -17.59 -1.12
CA PRO A 290 7.44 -16.37 -1.92
C PRO A 290 8.65 -15.90 -2.74
N GLY A 291 9.86 -16.36 -2.41
CA GLY A 291 11.09 -16.08 -3.16
C GLY A 291 11.36 -17.02 -4.34
N ILE A 292 10.46 -17.95 -4.64
CA ILE A 292 10.56 -18.87 -5.77
C ILE A 292 9.66 -18.35 -6.92
N PRO A 293 10.13 -18.33 -8.19
CA PRO A 293 9.37 -17.81 -9.31
C PRO A 293 8.25 -18.75 -9.78
N LEU A 294 7.34 -18.24 -10.61
CA LEU A 294 6.38 -19.06 -11.35
C LEU A 294 7.09 -19.90 -12.43
N CYS A 295 6.66 -21.14 -12.63
CA CYS A 295 7.19 -21.96 -13.72
C CYS A 295 6.74 -21.43 -15.08
N ARG A 296 7.66 -21.48 -16.04
CA ARG A 296 7.35 -21.34 -17.47
C ARG A 296 6.72 -22.62 -17.98
N ALA A 297 5.97 -22.52 -19.07
CA ALA A 297 5.31 -23.67 -19.70
C ALA A 297 6.31 -24.76 -20.15
N ASP A 298 7.53 -24.35 -20.49
CA ASP A 298 8.63 -25.21 -20.94
C ASP A 298 9.57 -25.66 -19.81
N ASP A 299 9.35 -25.22 -18.56
CA ASP A 299 10.22 -25.60 -17.44
C ASP A 299 10.07 -27.10 -17.10
N PRO A 300 11.18 -27.86 -17.00
CA PRO A 300 11.15 -29.28 -16.71
C PRO A 300 10.56 -29.54 -15.31
N ALA A 301 9.95 -30.71 -15.09
CA ALA A 301 9.31 -31.05 -13.81
C ALA A 301 10.19 -30.81 -12.56
N SER A 302 11.52 -30.95 -12.71
CA SER A 302 12.53 -30.71 -11.67
C SER A 302 12.84 -29.23 -11.38
N ALA A 303 12.33 -28.30 -12.18
CA ALA A 303 12.53 -26.87 -11.99
C ALA A 303 11.98 -26.41 -10.63
N ARG A 304 12.78 -25.58 -9.93
CA ARG A 304 12.42 -25.01 -8.63
C ARG A 304 11.62 -23.73 -8.84
N CYS A 305 10.34 -23.91 -9.16
CA CYS A 305 9.35 -22.88 -9.42
C CYS A 305 7.97 -23.36 -8.96
N HIS A 306 7.02 -22.44 -8.77
CA HIS A 306 5.64 -22.80 -8.42
C HIS A 306 4.87 -23.20 -9.67
N ARG A 307 4.12 -24.31 -9.58
CA ARG A 307 3.18 -24.74 -10.63
C ARG A 307 1.79 -24.74 -10.04
N HIS A 308 0.94 -23.89 -10.57
CA HIS A 308 -0.49 -24.08 -10.45
C HIS A 308 -1.00 -24.54 -11.81
N ALA A 309 -1.76 -25.63 -11.82
CA ALA A 309 -2.44 -26.09 -13.03
C ALA A 309 -3.29 -24.93 -13.54
N ASP A 310 -3.27 -24.69 -14.86
CA ASP A 310 -4.21 -23.77 -15.48
C ASP A 310 -5.61 -24.06 -14.93
N ALA A 311 -6.38 -23.01 -14.62
CA ALA A 311 -7.82 -23.19 -14.47
C ALA A 311 -8.29 -23.98 -15.70
N PRO A 312 -9.06 -25.08 -15.53
CA PRO A 312 -9.44 -25.90 -16.66
C PRO A 312 -10.05 -24.99 -17.72
N VAL A 313 -9.40 -24.92 -18.87
CA VAL A 313 -9.94 -24.25 -20.05
C VAL A 313 -11.31 -24.89 -20.24
N ALA A 314 -12.37 -24.11 -20.08
CA ALA A 314 -13.72 -24.60 -20.33
C ALA A 314 -13.69 -25.19 -21.75
N GLU A 315 -13.89 -26.50 -21.84
CA GLU A 315 -13.92 -27.18 -23.13
C GLU A 315 -14.92 -26.43 -24.02
N PRO A 316 -14.57 -26.14 -25.28
CA PRO A 316 -15.53 -25.53 -26.19
C PRO A 316 -16.74 -26.45 -26.24
N VAL A 317 -17.90 -25.93 -25.83
CA VAL A 317 -19.17 -26.66 -25.89
C VAL A 317 -19.43 -26.95 -27.36
N THR A 318 -19.12 -28.18 -27.78
CA THR A 318 -19.49 -28.69 -29.10
C THR A 318 -21.02 -28.58 -29.20
N PRO A 319 -21.58 -27.85 -30.17
CA PRO A 319 -23.02 -27.79 -30.33
C PRO A 319 -23.54 -29.21 -30.56
N ALA A 320 -24.52 -29.63 -29.75
CA ALA A 320 -25.18 -30.92 -29.95
C ALA A 320 -25.72 -30.97 -31.39
N ALA A 321 -25.31 -31.99 -32.14
CA ALA A 321 -25.83 -32.23 -33.47
C ALA A 321 -27.35 -32.39 -33.40
N GLN A 322 -28.07 -31.57 -34.15
CA GLN A 322 -29.52 -31.70 -34.28
C GLN A 322 -29.83 -33.06 -34.93
N PRO A 323 -30.86 -33.79 -34.46
CA PRO A 323 -31.23 -35.06 -35.06
C PRO A 323 -31.71 -34.84 -36.49
N VAL A 324 -31.04 -35.50 -37.43
CA VAL A 324 -31.42 -35.51 -38.85
C VAL A 324 -32.74 -36.27 -38.98
N ALA A 325 -33.76 -35.62 -39.53
CA ALA A 325 -35.04 -36.25 -39.82
C ALA A 325 -34.87 -37.41 -40.81
N ALA A 326 -35.38 -38.59 -40.46
CA ALA A 326 -35.37 -39.75 -41.34
C ALA A 326 -36.36 -39.54 -42.50
N ALA A 327 -35.89 -39.77 -43.73
CA ALA A 327 -36.71 -39.79 -44.93
C ALA A 327 -37.63 -41.03 -44.96
N PRO A 328 -38.81 -40.97 -45.59
CA PRO A 328 -39.79 -42.05 -45.57
C PRO A 328 -39.35 -43.20 -46.49
N VAL A 329 -39.52 -44.43 -46.00
CA VAL A 329 -39.33 -45.66 -46.77
C VAL A 329 -40.58 -45.92 -47.61
N ALA A 330 -40.42 -45.98 -48.93
CA ALA A 330 -41.43 -46.49 -49.84
C ALA A 330 -41.39 -48.02 -49.86
N SER A 331 -42.52 -48.65 -49.59
CA SER A 331 -42.74 -50.09 -49.78
C SER A 331 -43.70 -50.28 -50.95
N GLY A 332 -43.20 -50.83 -52.07
CA GLY A 332 -44.01 -51.48 -53.09
C GLY A 332 -43.63 -52.96 -53.16
N GLY A 333 -44.61 -53.83 -53.38
CA GLY A 333 -44.45 -55.28 -53.59
C GLY A 333 -45.14 -56.11 -52.53
#